data_AF-A0A4U0ZFB8-F1
#
_entry.id   AF-A0A4U0ZFB8-F1
#
_cell.length_a   1.000
_cell.length_b   1.000
_cell.length_c   1.000
_cell.angle_alpha   90.00
_cell.angle_beta   90.00
_cell.angle_gamma   90.00
#
_symmetry.space_group_name_H-M   'P 1'
#
loop_
_entity.id
_entity.type
_entity.pdbx_description
1 polymer ?
#
loop_
_entity_poly.entity_id
_entity_poly.type
_entity_poly.pdbx_seq_one_letter_code
_entity_poly.pdbx_strand_id
1 'polypeptide(L)'
;MVKDGFPINTISDIVSHPSFENVLPDAYYVDGMIFAVASAPEIPMPEQWMPWLIQSSDSHLVDKDVDRLADTLMNGLRAHLDFMRQEKSPIPSELTVAIEVQGATRPSKELESWLNGLLHVHKQLEPVWQNAWNHWEKHIEKNKANKNERNNDETEHTEPAEARLSRCLKLFSTLANFELALSYRNDNQADQLERNINMLVKQIPAMLADYTKLSGELAGALPNQFETFNKIT
;
A
#
# COMPACT_ATOMS: atom_id res chain seq x y z
N MET A 1 -13.14 5.19 -18.69
CA MET A 1 -12.73 6.45 -18.06
C MET A 1 -13.18 6.39 -16.61
N VAL A 2 -12.24 6.28 -15.68
CA VAL A 2 -12.54 6.47 -14.25
C VAL A 2 -12.99 7.94 -14.11
N LYS A 3 -14.14 8.18 -13.48
CA LYS A 3 -14.67 9.53 -13.23
C LYS A 3 -13.61 10.34 -12.47
N ASP A 4 -13.50 11.63 -12.75
CA ASP A 4 -12.63 12.55 -12.01
C ASP A 4 -12.86 12.39 -10.49
N GLY A 5 -11.83 11.95 -9.76
CA GLY A 5 -11.93 11.63 -8.33
C GLY A 5 -10.80 10.71 -7.84
N PHE A 6 -10.63 10.62 -6.52
CA PHE A 6 -9.68 9.68 -5.90
C PHE A 6 -10.19 8.24 -5.98
N PRO A 7 -9.31 7.21 -5.95
CA PRO A 7 -9.70 5.79 -6.02
C PRO A 7 -10.82 5.40 -5.05
N ILE A 8 -10.78 5.90 -3.82
CA ILE A 8 -11.80 5.67 -2.78
C ILE A 8 -13.23 6.00 -3.24
N ASN A 9 -13.42 7.00 -4.11
CA ASN A 9 -14.74 7.38 -4.62
C ASN A 9 -15.36 6.28 -5.52
N THR A 10 -14.55 5.33 -5.97
CA THR A 10 -15.01 4.19 -6.77
C THR A 10 -15.66 3.11 -5.91
N ILE A 11 -15.29 3.03 -4.62
CA ILE A 11 -15.68 1.95 -3.72
C ILE A 11 -16.59 2.41 -2.58
N SER A 12 -16.55 3.70 -2.20
CA SER A 12 -17.22 4.25 -1.02
C SER A 12 -18.70 3.92 -0.94
N ASP A 13 -19.43 4.12 -2.05
CA ASP A 13 -20.90 3.96 -2.08
C ASP A 13 -21.34 2.52 -1.79
N ILE A 14 -20.54 1.53 -2.19
CA ILE A 14 -20.83 0.12 -1.99
C ILE A 14 -20.38 -0.34 -0.61
N VAL A 15 -19.16 0.01 -0.22
CA VAL A 15 -18.61 -0.39 1.08
C VAL A 15 -19.42 0.18 2.23
N SER A 16 -19.91 1.42 2.10
CA SER A 16 -20.76 2.07 3.11
C SER A 16 -22.25 1.70 3.01
N HIS A 17 -22.63 0.78 2.13
CA HIS A 17 -24.02 0.34 2.05
C HIS A 17 -24.41 -0.46 3.31
N PRO A 18 -25.61 -0.28 3.90
CA PRO A 18 -26.01 -0.96 5.13
C PRO A 18 -25.91 -2.50 5.07
N SER A 19 -26.06 -3.07 3.87
CA SER A 19 -25.88 -4.52 3.63
C SER A 19 -24.48 -5.04 3.95
N PHE A 20 -23.47 -4.17 3.99
CA PHE A 20 -22.07 -4.53 4.24
C PHE A 20 -21.52 -3.97 5.56
N GLU A 21 -22.31 -3.22 6.34
CA GLU A 21 -21.85 -2.51 7.54
C GLU A 21 -21.16 -3.42 8.57
N ASN A 22 -21.62 -4.67 8.70
CA ASN A 22 -21.02 -5.66 9.60
C ASN A 22 -20.09 -6.64 8.88
N VAL A 23 -20.06 -6.63 7.55
CA VAL A 23 -19.29 -7.58 6.73
C VAL A 23 -17.93 -7.01 6.37
N LEU A 24 -17.88 -5.72 6.01
CA LEU A 24 -16.70 -5.05 5.51
C LEU A 24 -16.18 -4.01 6.52
N PRO A 25 -14.87 -3.76 6.53
CA PRO A 25 -14.30 -2.56 7.14
C PRO A 25 -14.89 -1.28 6.52
N ASP A 26 -14.60 -0.14 7.14
CA ASP A 26 -14.94 1.15 6.54
C ASP A 26 -14.22 1.39 5.19
N ALA A 27 -14.75 2.34 4.41
CA ALA A 27 -14.29 2.60 3.04
C ALA A 27 -12.80 3.00 2.96
N TYR A 28 -12.25 3.70 3.95
CA TYR A 28 -10.84 4.09 3.95
C TYR A 28 -9.96 2.87 4.19
N TYR A 29 -10.33 2.01 5.13
CA TYR A 29 -9.63 0.75 5.36
C TYR A 29 -9.61 -0.10 4.08
N VAL A 30 -10.76 -0.29 3.45
CA VAL A 30 -10.87 -1.04 2.19
C VAL A 30 -10.03 -0.41 1.08
N ASP A 31 -10.03 0.92 0.95
CA ASP A 31 -9.20 1.61 -0.04
C ASP A 31 -7.69 1.35 0.18
N GLY A 32 -7.24 1.42 1.44
CA GLY A 32 -5.86 1.12 1.81
C GLY A 32 -5.47 -0.33 1.53
N MET A 33 -6.40 -1.27 1.74
CA MET A 33 -6.21 -2.68 1.37
C MET A 33 -6.03 -2.84 -0.14
N ILE A 34 -6.88 -2.22 -0.95
CA ILE A 34 -6.79 -2.29 -2.42
C ILE A 34 -5.49 -1.64 -2.90
N PHE A 35 -5.07 -0.52 -2.31
CA PHE A 35 -3.79 0.10 -2.63
C PHE A 35 -2.63 -0.87 -2.37
N ALA A 36 -2.62 -1.57 -1.23
CA ALA A 36 -1.59 -2.55 -0.91
C ALA A 36 -1.54 -3.70 -1.94
N VAL A 37 -2.69 -4.21 -2.38
CA VAL A 37 -2.79 -5.19 -3.47
C VAL A 37 -2.23 -4.63 -4.77
N ALA A 38 -2.64 -3.42 -5.17
CA ALA A 38 -2.18 -2.76 -6.40
C ALA A 38 -0.66 -2.54 -6.41
N SER A 39 -0.11 -2.27 -5.22
CA SER A 39 1.32 -2.02 -5.02
C SER A 39 2.15 -3.28 -4.78
N ALA A 40 1.59 -4.49 -4.89
CA ALA A 40 2.34 -5.72 -4.71
C ALA A 40 3.31 -5.95 -5.88
N PRO A 41 4.53 -6.48 -5.65
CA PRO A 41 5.45 -6.80 -6.76
C PRO A 41 4.86 -7.80 -7.76
N GLU A 42 4.00 -8.67 -7.27
CA GLU A 42 3.13 -9.54 -8.06
C GLU A 42 1.71 -9.39 -7.51
N ILE A 43 0.78 -8.89 -8.33
CA ILE A 43 -0.59 -8.66 -7.89
C ILE A 43 -1.29 -10.02 -7.73
N PRO A 44 -1.76 -10.38 -6.52
CA PRO A 44 -2.46 -11.65 -6.30
C PRO A 44 -3.78 -11.69 -7.07
N MET A 45 -4.23 -12.90 -7.37
CA MET A 45 -5.52 -13.11 -8.02
C MET A 45 -6.70 -12.70 -7.11
N PRO A 46 -7.84 -12.21 -7.66
CA PRO A 46 -9.01 -11.79 -6.88
C PRO A 46 -9.45 -12.76 -5.80
N GLU A 47 -9.43 -14.05 -6.10
CA GLU A 47 -9.85 -15.14 -5.21
C GLU A 47 -8.95 -15.28 -3.98
N GLN A 48 -7.72 -14.75 -4.04
CA GLN A 48 -6.79 -14.78 -2.92
C GLN A 48 -6.98 -13.57 -2.00
N TRP A 49 -7.11 -12.37 -2.56
CA TRP A 49 -7.06 -11.14 -1.77
C TRP A 49 -8.43 -10.62 -1.34
N MET A 50 -9.48 -10.80 -2.16
CA MET A 50 -10.81 -10.31 -1.82
C MET A 50 -11.36 -10.91 -0.51
N PRO A 51 -11.15 -12.20 -0.19
CA PRO A 51 -11.60 -12.77 1.08
C PRO A 51 -11.00 -12.08 2.32
N TRP A 52 -9.84 -11.41 2.21
CA TRP A 52 -9.24 -10.67 3.33
C TRP A 52 -10.07 -9.47 3.78
N LEU A 53 -10.98 -8.98 2.93
CA LEU A 53 -11.88 -7.88 3.23
C LEU A 53 -13.06 -8.27 4.13
N ILE A 54 -13.34 -9.56 4.30
CA ILE A 54 -14.52 -10.03 5.03
C ILE A 54 -14.17 -10.11 6.52
N GLN A 55 -14.76 -9.23 7.35
CA GLN A 55 -14.56 -9.19 8.81
C GLN A 55 -15.50 -10.14 9.56
N SER A 56 -16.70 -10.37 9.03
CA SER A 56 -17.66 -11.30 9.61
C SER A 56 -18.30 -12.15 8.53
N SER A 57 -18.59 -13.41 8.87
CA SER A 57 -19.25 -14.36 7.99
C SER A 57 -20.78 -14.22 8.02
N ASP A 58 -21.31 -13.08 8.46
CA ASP A 58 -22.76 -12.89 8.61
C ASP A 58 -23.46 -13.12 7.26
N SER A 59 -24.28 -14.17 7.25
CA SER A 59 -24.69 -14.94 6.07
C SER A 59 -25.86 -14.33 5.29
N HIS A 60 -26.00 -13.00 5.33
CA HIS A 60 -27.12 -12.29 4.70
C HIS A 60 -26.84 -11.78 3.28
N LEU A 61 -25.62 -11.98 2.77
CA LEU A 61 -25.27 -11.59 1.40
C LEU A 61 -25.88 -12.56 0.40
N VAL A 62 -26.62 -12.01 -0.57
CA VAL A 62 -27.10 -12.78 -1.72
C VAL A 62 -26.03 -12.74 -2.81
N ASP A 63 -25.94 -13.76 -3.67
CA ASP A 63 -24.93 -13.87 -4.75
C ASP A 63 -24.76 -12.57 -5.56
N LYS A 64 -25.85 -11.86 -5.84
CA LYS A 64 -25.84 -10.59 -6.57
C LYS A 64 -25.08 -9.46 -5.83
N ASP A 65 -25.12 -9.44 -4.50
CA ASP A 65 -24.39 -8.47 -3.69
C ASP A 65 -22.90 -8.79 -3.69
N VAL A 66 -22.54 -10.08 -3.70
CA VAL A 66 -21.16 -10.55 -3.81
C VAL A 66 -20.56 -10.19 -5.17
N ASP A 67 -21.27 -10.44 -6.27
CA ASP A 67 -20.82 -10.08 -7.63
C ASP A 67 -20.60 -8.57 -7.75
N ARG A 68 -21.56 -7.78 -7.26
CA ARG A 68 -21.48 -6.31 -7.28
C ARG A 68 -20.30 -5.80 -6.45
N LEU A 69 -20.05 -6.42 -5.29
CA LEU A 69 -18.91 -6.08 -4.46
C LEU A 69 -17.60 -6.40 -5.20
N ALA A 70 -17.46 -7.62 -5.75
CA ALA A 70 -16.28 -8.03 -6.50
C ALA A 70 -15.98 -7.09 -7.69
N ASP A 71 -17.00 -6.75 -8.48
CA ASP A 71 -16.88 -5.79 -9.58
C ASP A 71 -16.39 -4.42 -9.11
N THR A 72 -16.93 -3.94 -7.97
CA THR A 72 -16.57 -2.65 -7.38
C THR A 72 -15.13 -2.65 -6.89
N LEU A 73 -14.72 -3.72 -6.21
CA LEU A 73 -13.35 -3.93 -5.74
C LEU A 73 -12.35 -3.97 -6.90
N MET A 74 -12.67 -4.66 -8.00
CA MET A 74 -11.84 -4.67 -9.20
C MET A 74 -11.76 -3.29 -9.87
N ASN A 75 -12.84 -2.51 -9.84
CA ASN A 75 -12.80 -1.13 -10.32
C ASN A 75 -11.94 -0.23 -9.43
N GLY A 76 -11.98 -0.42 -8.11
CA GLY A 76 -11.06 0.21 -7.17
C GLY A 76 -9.60 -0.14 -7.48
N LEU A 77 -9.30 -1.42 -7.72
CA LEU A 77 -7.97 -1.88 -8.09
C LEU A 77 -7.49 -1.19 -9.38
N ARG A 78 -8.33 -1.14 -10.41
CA ARG A 78 -8.02 -0.44 -11.67
C ARG A 78 -7.76 1.05 -11.45
N ALA A 79 -8.53 1.71 -10.58
CA ALA A 79 -8.35 3.11 -10.26
C ALA A 79 -6.98 3.37 -9.60
N HIS A 80 -6.58 2.53 -8.63
CA HIS A 80 -5.25 2.62 -8.00
C HIS A 80 -4.13 2.41 -9.02
N LEU A 81 -4.23 1.40 -9.88
CA LEU A 81 -3.24 1.15 -10.93
C LEU A 81 -3.12 2.32 -11.92
N ASP A 82 -4.25 2.91 -12.31
CA ASP A 82 -4.27 4.10 -13.16
C ASP A 82 -3.62 5.31 -12.48
N PHE A 83 -3.80 5.48 -11.16
CA PHE A 83 -3.15 6.53 -10.37
C PHE A 83 -1.64 6.31 -10.27
N MET A 84 -1.20 5.08 -9.99
CA MET A 84 0.22 4.72 -9.94
C MET A 84 0.90 4.97 -11.29
N ARG A 85 0.26 4.59 -12.40
CA ARG A 85 0.77 4.86 -13.76
C ARG A 85 0.93 6.35 -14.06
N GLN A 86 0.09 7.19 -13.46
CA GLN A 86 0.12 8.65 -13.61
C GLN A 86 1.00 9.33 -12.56
N GLU A 87 1.67 8.57 -11.69
CA GLU A 87 2.46 9.07 -10.55
C GLU A 87 1.64 10.01 -9.63
N LYS A 88 0.33 9.75 -9.52
CA LYS A 88 -0.60 10.52 -8.68
C LYS A 88 -0.68 9.92 -7.28
N SER A 89 -0.87 10.77 -6.28
CA SER A 89 -1.14 10.30 -4.92
C SER A 89 -2.51 9.62 -4.85
N PRO A 90 -2.60 8.40 -4.29
CA PRO A 90 -3.86 7.66 -4.19
C PRO A 90 -4.79 8.22 -3.10
N ILE A 91 -4.26 9.02 -2.18
CA ILE A 91 -5.03 9.56 -1.06
C ILE A 91 -5.49 10.99 -1.31
N PRO A 92 -6.70 11.37 -0.85
CA PRO A 92 -7.14 12.75 -0.84
C PRO A 92 -6.22 13.68 -0.05
N SER A 93 -6.09 14.94 -0.49
CA SER A 93 -5.22 15.94 0.15
C SER A 93 -5.59 16.19 1.61
N GLU A 94 -6.86 16.01 1.95
CA GLU A 94 -7.42 16.18 3.30
C GLU A 94 -6.81 15.17 4.28
N LEU A 95 -6.43 13.98 3.80
CA LEU A 95 -5.73 12.97 4.61
C LEU A 95 -4.25 13.31 4.83
N THR A 96 -3.70 14.30 4.12
CA THR A 96 -2.30 14.73 4.26
C THR A 96 -2.13 15.93 5.19
N VAL A 97 -3.16 16.22 5.98
CA VAL A 97 -3.17 17.30 6.98
C VAL A 97 -3.47 16.70 8.35
N ALA A 98 -2.61 17.00 9.33
CA ALA A 98 -2.89 16.60 10.70
C ALA A 98 -3.98 17.51 11.30
N ILE A 99 -4.82 16.94 12.15
CA ILE A 99 -5.98 17.61 12.76
C ILE A 99 -5.74 17.86 14.24
N GLU A 100 -6.40 18.87 14.80
CA GLU A 100 -6.37 19.14 16.23
C GLU A 100 -7.52 18.41 16.93
N VAL A 101 -7.19 17.56 17.89
CA VAL A 101 -8.15 16.79 18.69
C VAL A 101 -7.84 17.08 20.16
N GLN A 102 -8.78 17.73 20.86
CA GLN A 102 -8.67 18.04 22.29
C GLN A 102 -7.36 18.79 22.66
N GLY A 103 -6.90 19.70 21.78
CA GLY A 103 -5.68 20.49 21.98
C GLY A 103 -4.39 19.79 21.59
N ALA A 104 -4.45 18.59 21.01
CA ALA A 104 -3.29 17.85 20.54
C ALA A 104 -3.38 17.59 19.02
N THR A 105 -2.28 17.77 18.30
CA THR A 105 -2.25 17.49 16.85
C THR A 105 -2.11 15.98 16.61
N ARG A 106 -2.95 15.42 15.73
CA ARG A 106 -3.08 13.98 15.47
C ARG A 106 -3.32 13.70 13.98
N PRO A 107 -3.00 12.50 13.48
CA PRO A 107 -3.54 12.03 12.21
C PRO A 107 -5.08 12.04 12.22
N SER A 108 -5.72 12.17 11.06
CA SER A 108 -7.16 11.97 10.96
C SER A 108 -7.50 10.48 11.14
N LYS A 109 -8.72 10.19 11.61
CA LYS A 109 -9.18 8.80 11.80
C LYS A 109 -9.28 8.05 10.47
N GLU A 110 -9.59 8.77 9.42
CA GLU A 110 -9.64 8.29 8.05
C GLU A 110 -8.25 7.88 7.54
N LEU A 111 -7.20 8.68 7.83
CA LEU A 111 -5.83 8.31 7.51
C LEU A 111 -5.37 7.10 8.33
N GLU A 112 -5.67 7.08 9.64
CA GLU A 112 -5.37 5.94 10.49
C GLU A 112 -6.00 4.66 9.91
N SER A 113 -7.29 4.71 9.55
CA SER A 113 -8.00 3.57 8.98
C SER A 113 -7.39 3.11 7.65
N TRP A 114 -7.11 4.04 6.75
CA TRP A 114 -6.48 3.76 5.46
C TRP A 114 -5.13 3.06 5.60
N LEU A 115 -4.26 3.57 6.49
CA LEU A 115 -2.95 2.97 6.73
C LEU A 115 -3.04 1.60 7.42
N ASN A 116 -4.03 1.39 8.29
CA ASN A 116 -4.27 0.06 8.87
C ASN A 116 -4.70 -0.96 7.81
N GLY A 117 -5.54 -0.56 6.85
CA GLY A 117 -5.90 -1.40 5.70
C GLY A 117 -4.68 -1.78 4.85
N LEU A 118 -3.82 -0.80 4.54
CA LEU A 118 -2.57 -1.04 3.82
C LEU A 118 -1.68 -2.04 4.56
N LEU A 119 -1.42 -1.80 5.85
CA LEU A 119 -0.53 -2.63 6.67
C LEU A 119 -1.08 -4.04 6.86
N HIS A 120 -2.39 -4.19 6.99
CA HIS A 120 -3.04 -5.49 7.09
C HIS A 120 -2.73 -6.36 5.86
N VAL A 121 -2.96 -5.82 4.66
CA VAL A 121 -2.71 -6.56 3.42
C VAL A 121 -1.22 -6.72 3.14
N HIS A 122 -0.39 -5.73 3.43
CA HIS A 122 1.06 -5.86 3.30
C HIS A 122 1.58 -7.09 4.06
N LYS A 123 1.08 -7.33 5.28
CA LYS A 123 1.41 -8.52 6.06
C LYS A 123 1.00 -9.83 5.36
N GLN A 124 -0.18 -9.87 4.74
CA GLN A 124 -0.61 -11.04 3.97
C GLN A 124 0.26 -11.27 2.72
N LEU A 125 0.79 -10.18 2.16
CA LEU A 125 1.64 -10.18 0.98
C LEU A 125 3.13 -10.43 1.29
N GLU A 126 3.53 -10.56 2.55
CA GLU A 126 4.94 -10.80 2.93
C GLU A 126 5.62 -11.91 2.10
N PRO A 127 4.97 -13.07 1.82
CA PRO A 127 5.55 -14.09 0.96
C PRO A 127 5.81 -13.60 -0.48
N VAL A 128 4.93 -12.77 -1.03
CA VAL A 128 5.06 -12.18 -2.37
C VAL A 128 6.25 -11.21 -2.42
N TRP A 129 6.35 -10.34 -1.43
CA TRP A 129 7.46 -9.39 -1.29
C TRP A 129 8.79 -10.12 -1.13
N GLN A 130 8.86 -11.11 -0.24
CA GLN A 130 10.07 -11.89 0.00
C GLN A 130 10.49 -12.67 -1.25
N ASN A 131 9.54 -13.24 -2.00
CA ASN A 131 9.84 -13.95 -3.24
C ASN A 131 10.48 -13.01 -4.27
N ALA A 132 9.87 -11.84 -4.53
CA ALA A 132 10.41 -10.86 -5.46
C ALA A 132 11.81 -10.37 -5.04
N TRP A 133 12.02 -10.20 -3.73
CA TRP A 133 13.31 -9.87 -3.16
C TRP A 133 14.40 -10.90 -3.47
N ASN A 134 14.12 -12.17 -3.19
CA ASN A 134 15.05 -13.27 -3.41
C ASN A 134 15.44 -13.38 -4.90
N HIS A 135 14.52 -13.05 -5.81
CA HIS A 135 14.79 -12.99 -7.24
C HIS A 135 15.69 -11.81 -7.63
N TRP A 136 15.44 -10.64 -7.05
CA TRP A 136 16.23 -9.43 -7.26
C TRP A 136 17.68 -9.60 -6.80
N GLU A 137 17.91 -10.17 -5.61
CA GLU A 137 19.26 -10.45 -5.10
C GLU A 137 20.05 -11.39 -6.03
N LYS A 138 19.43 -12.49 -6.46
CA LYS A 138 20.04 -13.42 -7.42
C LYS A 138 20.39 -12.74 -8.75
N HIS A 139 19.55 -11.80 -9.21
CA HIS A 139 19.82 -11.05 -10.43
C HIS A 139 21.02 -10.10 -10.27
N ILE A 140 21.12 -9.42 -9.12
CA ILE A 140 22.28 -8.57 -8.78
C ILE A 140 23.56 -9.40 -8.70
N GLU A 141 23.53 -10.55 -8.02
CA GLU A 141 24.69 -11.44 -7.87
C GLU A 141 25.19 -11.96 -9.22
N LYS A 142 24.27 -12.42 -10.09
CA LYS A 142 24.61 -12.84 -11.47
C LYS A 142 25.23 -11.71 -12.29
N ASN A 143 24.69 -10.50 -12.19
CA ASN A 143 25.21 -9.34 -12.92
C ASN A 143 26.58 -8.90 -12.43
N LYS A 144 26.87 -9.04 -11.12
CA LYS A 144 28.20 -8.81 -10.55
C LYS A 144 29.20 -9.88 -10.99
N ALA A 145 28.81 -11.15 -11.01
CA ALA A 145 29.67 -12.25 -11.48
C ALA A 145 30.01 -12.15 -12.97
N ASN A 146 29.12 -11.59 -13.80
CA ASN A 146 29.33 -11.42 -15.23
C ASN A 146 30.13 -10.14 -15.60
N LYS A 147 30.21 -9.16 -14.69
CA LYS A 147 31.08 -7.99 -14.85
C LYS A 147 32.44 -8.31 -14.24
N ASN A 148 33.34 -8.89 -15.05
CA ASN A 148 34.75 -9.02 -14.69
C ASN A 148 35.29 -7.70 -14.13
N GLU A 149 35.88 -7.77 -12.94
CA GLU A 149 36.54 -6.69 -12.19
C GLU A 149 37.28 -5.71 -13.12
N ARG A 150 36.65 -4.57 -13.44
CA ARG A 150 37.26 -3.35 -14.00
C ARG A 150 36.16 -2.31 -14.18
N ASN A 151 35.81 -1.66 -13.08
CA ASN A 151 35.55 -0.22 -12.97
C ASN A 151 35.02 0.03 -11.55
N ASN A 152 35.92 0.51 -10.68
CA ASN A 152 35.59 1.14 -9.41
C ASN A 152 35.00 2.54 -9.68
N ASP A 153 33.86 2.61 -10.36
CA ASP A 153 33.14 3.88 -10.51
C ASP A 153 31.81 3.75 -9.77
N GLU A 154 31.77 4.48 -8.66
CA GLU A 154 30.59 5.03 -8.00
C GLU A 154 29.47 4.03 -7.76
N THR A 155 29.56 3.28 -6.66
CA THR A 155 28.35 2.92 -5.91
C THR A 155 27.67 4.23 -5.51
N GLU A 156 26.84 4.74 -6.42
CA GLU A 156 25.84 5.75 -6.15
C GLU A 156 25.17 5.34 -4.83
N HIS A 157 25.25 6.21 -3.82
CA HIS A 157 24.77 5.97 -2.46
C HIS A 157 23.23 5.89 -2.42
N THR A 158 22.65 4.96 -3.17
CA THR A 158 21.25 4.59 -3.09
C THR A 158 21.04 3.79 -1.81
N GLU A 159 20.12 4.26 -0.96
CA GLU A 159 19.66 3.56 0.23
C GLU A 159 19.28 2.12 -0.12
N PRO A 160 19.74 1.10 0.64
CA PRO A 160 19.35 -0.28 0.39
C PRO A 160 17.83 -0.43 0.36
N ALA A 161 17.32 -1.29 -0.53
CA ALA A 161 15.89 -1.55 -0.65
C ALA A 161 15.24 -1.88 0.69
N GLU A 162 15.91 -2.68 1.54
CA GLU A 162 15.38 -3.10 2.85
C GLU A 162 15.17 -1.88 3.76
N ALA A 163 16.13 -0.97 3.76
CA ALA A 163 16.05 0.27 4.51
C ALA A 163 14.91 1.17 3.98
N ARG A 164 14.73 1.26 2.65
CA ARG A 164 13.60 1.98 2.03
C ARG A 164 12.25 1.40 2.46
N LEU A 165 12.08 0.07 2.38
CA LEU A 165 10.85 -0.60 2.82
C LEU A 165 10.60 -0.39 4.31
N SER A 166 11.64 -0.61 5.14
CA SER A 166 11.58 -0.42 6.59
C SER A 166 11.16 1.02 6.94
N ARG A 167 11.71 2.02 6.23
CA ARG A 167 11.37 3.44 6.40
C ARG A 167 9.90 3.71 6.08
N CYS A 168 9.39 3.19 4.97
CA CYS A 168 7.98 3.32 4.59
C CYS A 168 7.06 2.70 5.65
N LEU A 169 7.30 1.44 6.01
CA LEU A 169 6.46 0.70 6.97
C LEU A 169 6.52 1.30 8.38
N LYS A 170 7.67 1.82 8.82
CA LYS A 170 7.79 2.54 10.09
C LYS A 170 6.95 3.81 10.13
N LEU A 171 6.92 4.59 9.04
CA LEU A 171 6.06 5.77 8.97
C LEU A 171 4.58 5.35 8.98
N PHE A 172 4.20 4.39 8.13
CA PHE A 172 2.82 3.92 8.04
C PHE A 172 2.32 3.37 9.37
N SER A 173 3.07 2.49 10.03
CA SER A 173 2.71 1.93 11.33
C SER A 173 2.62 2.97 12.45
N THR A 174 3.54 3.96 12.46
CA THR A 174 3.50 5.07 13.42
C THR A 174 2.22 5.89 13.26
N LEU A 175 1.82 6.18 12.03
CA LEU A 175 0.65 7.01 11.76
C LEU A 175 -0.66 6.23 11.79
N ALA A 176 -0.65 4.92 11.53
CA ALA A 176 -1.83 4.06 11.61
C ALA A 176 -2.33 3.88 13.05
N ASN A 177 -1.42 3.93 14.03
CA ASN A 177 -1.75 3.74 15.46
C ASN A 177 -0.94 4.73 16.30
N PHE A 178 -1.22 6.02 16.17
CA PHE A 178 -0.41 7.09 16.77
C PHE A 178 -0.33 7.00 18.31
N GLU A 179 -1.46 6.73 18.97
CA GLU A 179 -1.49 6.58 20.43
C GLU A 179 -0.66 5.38 20.92
N LEU A 180 -0.74 4.26 20.21
CA LEU A 180 0.10 3.09 20.50
C LEU A 180 1.58 3.43 20.26
N ALA A 181 1.90 4.15 19.19
CA ALA A 181 3.25 4.62 18.92
C ALA A 181 3.79 5.52 20.04
N LEU A 182 2.97 6.42 20.61
CA LEU A 182 3.35 7.21 21.78
C LEU A 182 3.62 6.31 23.00
N SER A 183 2.79 5.30 23.26
CA SER A 183 2.92 4.44 24.44
C SER A 183 4.21 3.61 24.50
N TYR A 184 4.84 3.34 23.35
CA TYR A 184 6.11 2.59 23.28
C TYR A 184 7.36 3.47 23.39
N ARG A 185 7.20 4.78 23.54
CA ARG A 185 8.29 5.77 23.56
C ARG A 185 8.47 6.33 24.97
N ASN A 186 9.69 6.77 25.28
CA ASN A 186 9.92 7.61 26.47
C ASN A 186 9.44 9.05 26.25
N ASP A 187 9.33 9.83 27.32
CA ASP A 187 8.78 11.20 27.28
C ASP A 187 9.45 12.09 26.23
N ASN A 188 10.78 12.07 26.13
CA ASN A 188 11.51 12.86 25.14
C ASN A 188 11.19 12.43 23.70
N GLN A 189 11.07 11.13 23.45
CA GLN A 189 10.73 10.59 22.13
C GLN A 189 9.25 10.84 21.77
N ALA A 190 8.36 10.78 22.75
CA ALA A 190 6.94 11.10 22.58
C ALA A 190 6.77 12.58 22.21
N ASP A 191 7.40 13.50 22.96
CA ASP A 191 7.42 14.93 22.67
C ASP A 191 7.94 15.23 21.25
N GLN A 192 9.00 14.55 20.83
CA GLN A 192 9.54 14.70 19.48
C GLN A 192 8.58 14.20 18.40
N LEU A 193 7.89 13.08 18.65
CA LEU A 193 6.89 12.54 17.72
C LEU A 193 5.71 13.51 17.57
N GLU A 194 5.20 14.05 18.68
CA GLU A 194 4.11 15.03 18.67
C GLU A 194 4.50 16.33 17.95
N ARG A 195 5.70 16.86 18.19
CA ARG A 195 6.17 18.07 17.49
C ARG A 195 6.31 17.89 15.99
N ASN A 196 6.60 16.67 15.53
CA ASN A 196 6.86 16.36 14.13
C ASN A 196 5.64 15.83 13.37
N ILE A 197 4.50 15.61 14.02
CA ILE A 197 3.34 14.95 13.40
C ILE A 197 2.86 15.60 12.10
N ASN A 198 2.85 16.94 12.05
CA ASN A 198 2.50 17.70 10.85
C ASN A 198 3.43 17.39 9.67
N MET A 199 4.72 17.22 9.93
CA MET A 199 5.69 16.85 8.91
C MET A 199 5.50 15.41 8.46
N LEU A 200 5.28 14.50 9.41
CA LEU A 200 5.10 13.07 9.14
C LEU A 200 3.87 12.80 8.27
N VAL A 201 2.73 13.43 8.59
CA VAL A 201 1.50 13.29 7.78
C VAL A 201 1.69 13.85 6.36
N LYS A 202 2.37 15.00 6.21
CA LYS A 202 2.70 15.58 4.90
C LYS A 202 3.64 14.71 4.06
N GLN A 203 4.43 13.83 4.67
CA GLN A 203 5.36 12.95 3.97
C GLN A 203 4.68 11.69 3.41
N ILE A 204 3.43 11.40 3.79
CA ILE A 204 2.73 10.19 3.34
C ILE A 204 2.74 10.02 1.81
N PRO A 205 2.38 11.02 0.97
CA PRO A 205 2.38 10.83 -0.48
C PRO A 205 3.75 10.41 -1.03
N ALA A 206 4.82 11.01 -0.53
CA ALA A 206 6.18 10.67 -0.95
C ALA A 206 6.59 9.26 -0.52
N MET A 207 6.21 8.83 0.70
CA MET A 207 6.48 7.46 1.15
C MET A 207 5.66 6.41 0.39
N LEU A 208 4.40 6.72 0.04
CA LEU A 208 3.58 5.83 -0.79
C LEU A 208 4.19 5.66 -2.19
N ALA A 209 4.67 6.75 -2.79
CA ALA A 209 5.37 6.71 -4.06
C ALA A 209 6.67 5.89 -3.98
N ASP A 210 7.46 6.04 -2.91
CA ASP A 210 8.69 5.26 -2.71
C ASP A 210 8.40 3.77 -2.50
N TYR A 211 7.33 3.45 -1.75
CA TYR A 211 6.85 2.08 -1.56
C TYR A 211 6.39 1.43 -2.88
N THR A 212 5.59 2.12 -3.69
CA THR A 212 5.17 1.64 -5.02
C THR A 212 6.36 1.50 -5.97
N LYS A 213 7.28 2.46 -5.97
CA LYS A 213 8.49 2.43 -6.82
C LYS A 213 9.36 1.23 -6.46
N LEU A 214 9.60 1.00 -5.17
CA LEU A 214 10.35 -0.16 -4.70
C LEU A 214 9.70 -1.47 -5.15
N SER A 215 8.37 -1.57 -5.03
CA SER A 215 7.63 -2.73 -5.52
C SER A 215 7.84 -2.96 -7.02
N GLY A 216 7.77 -1.91 -7.85
CA GLY A 216 8.04 -1.99 -9.28
C GLY A 216 9.47 -2.41 -9.62
N GLU A 217 10.46 -1.96 -8.85
CA GLU A 217 11.86 -2.39 -8.98
C GLU A 217 12.01 -3.90 -8.70
N LEU A 218 11.33 -4.40 -7.66
CA LEU A 218 11.32 -5.83 -7.32
C LEU A 218 10.56 -6.66 -8.37
N ALA A 219 9.43 -6.17 -8.85
CA ALA A 219 8.64 -6.80 -9.90
C ALA A 219 9.46 -7.01 -11.18
N GLY A 220 10.30 -6.04 -11.55
CA GLY A 220 11.20 -6.14 -12.69
C GLY A 220 12.22 -7.29 -12.63
N ALA A 221 12.45 -7.87 -11.44
CA ALA A 221 13.33 -9.01 -11.25
C ALA A 221 12.60 -10.37 -11.28
N LEU A 222 11.26 -10.38 -11.27
CA LEU A 222 10.48 -11.61 -11.33
C LEU A 222 10.59 -12.26 -12.71
N PRO A 223 10.60 -13.61 -12.77
CA PRO A 223 10.63 -14.32 -14.04
C PRO A 223 9.33 -14.12 -14.81
N ASN A 224 9.39 -14.20 -16.14
CA ASN A 224 8.24 -14.26 -17.05
C ASN A 224 7.28 -13.05 -17.03
N GLN A 225 7.70 -11.87 -16.56
CA GLN A 225 6.86 -10.66 -16.57
C GLN A 225 6.44 -10.19 -17.99
N PHE A 226 7.09 -10.70 -19.06
CA PHE A 226 6.79 -10.34 -20.46
C PHE A 226 6.72 -11.52 -21.45
N GLU A 227 6.92 -12.78 -21.01
CA GLU A 227 7.01 -13.91 -21.94
C GLU A 227 5.68 -14.66 -22.12
N THR A 228 4.78 -14.10 -22.93
CA THR A 228 3.98 -14.89 -23.91
C THR A 228 3.37 -14.03 -25.01
N PHE A 229 4.17 -13.22 -25.69
CA PHE A 229 3.90 -12.82 -27.08
C PHE A 229 5.05 -13.27 -27.98
N ASN A 230 5.31 -14.57 -28.01
CA ASN A 230 6.09 -15.14 -29.09
C ASN A 230 5.20 -15.17 -30.34
N LYS A 231 5.59 -14.31 -31.29
CA LYS A 231 5.07 -14.12 -32.65
C LYS A 231 4.31 -15.35 -33.20
N ILE A 232 3.02 -15.17 -33.47
CA ILE A 232 2.30 -16.01 -34.42
C ILE A 232 3.04 -15.85 -35.75
N THR A 233 3.68 -16.93 -36.21
CA THR A 233 4.21 -17.07 -37.57
C THR A 233 3.15 -17.72 -38.43
#